data_AF-A0AAV9C2J2-F1
#
_entry.id   AF-A0AAV9C2J2-F1
#
_cell.length_a   1.000
_cell.length_b   1.000
_cell.length_c   1.000
_cell.angle_alpha   90.00
_cell.angle_beta   90.00
_cell.angle_gamma   90.00
#
_symmetry.space_group_name_H-M   'P 1'
#
loop_
_entity.id
_entity.type
_entity.pdbx_description
1 polymer ?
#
loop_
_entity_poly.entity_id
_entity_poly.type
_entity_poly.pdbx_seq_one_letter_code
_entity_poly.pdbx_strand_id
1 'polypeptide(L)'
;MAAVNRYWVVSLAVQTAAASLWSRLQDAVSKHSFDTPLYRFNTPDLRVGTLDSLLSLSDDLVKSNSFIEGVSHKIRRQIEELERVSGVYGGALTVDGVPVDSFLTRFVWDEARYPTMSPLKEIVDSIHSQVVKIEDDLKVRVAEYNNVRSQLNTINRKQSGSIAVRDLSGLVKPEDIITSEHLVTLLAVVPKYSQKDWLSSYETLTTYVVPRSSKKLHEDNEYALYTVTLFGRVADNFKTSARERGFQIRDFEYSPEAQQSRQQELEKLVQDQENMKSSLLQWCCFSYGEVFSSWMHFCAVRVFAESILRYGLPPSFLSVVLAPPVKSEKKVRSILEQMCSTTNSPN
;
A
#
# COMPACT_ATOMS: atom_id res chain seq x y z
N MET A 1 -8.38 16.94 -6.97
CA MET A 1 -8.97 15.88 -6.11
C MET A 1 -10.34 15.57 -6.66
N ALA A 2 -10.58 14.34 -7.13
CA ALA A 2 -11.93 13.92 -7.49
C ALA A 2 -12.83 14.06 -6.25
N ALA A 3 -14.05 14.57 -6.41
CA ALA A 3 -14.99 14.70 -5.31
C ALA A 3 -15.26 13.31 -4.72
N VAL A 4 -15.06 13.15 -3.42
CA VAL A 4 -15.44 11.91 -2.72
C VAL A 4 -16.95 11.89 -2.63
N ASN A 5 -17.59 11.14 -3.52
CA ASN A 5 -19.03 10.96 -3.50
C ASN A 5 -19.40 10.02 -2.35
N ARG A 6 -20.27 10.49 -1.46
CA ARG A 6 -20.91 9.65 -0.44
C ARG A 6 -22.21 9.13 -1.00
N TYR A 7 -22.27 7.81 -1.21
CA TYR A 7 -23.48 7.15 -1.67
C TYR A 7 -24.35 6.73 -0.49
N TRP A 8 -25.65 6.90 -0.63
CA TRP A 8 -26.65 6.38 0.29
C TRP A 8 -27.43 5.29 -0.43
N VAL A 9 -27.54 4.12 0.19
CA VAL A 9 -28.45 3.06 -0.24
C VAL A 9 -29.69 3.13 0.63
N VAL A 10 -30.86 3.23 0.00
CA VAL A 10 -32.14 3.44 0.69
C VAL A 10 -33.16 2.43 0.19
N SER A 11 -33.95 1.88 1.11
CA SER A 11 -35.14 1.09 0.79
C SER A 11 -36.40 1.89 1.13
N LEU A 12 -37.39 1.84 0.24
CA LEU A 12 -38.69 2.47 0.41
C LEU A 12 -39.79 1.42 0.20
N ALA A 13 -40.74 1.32 1.13
CA ALA A 13 -41.87 0.40 1.01
C ALA A 13 -42.76 0.73 -0.19
N VAL A 14 -43.16 -0.30 -0.94
CA VAL A 14 -44.02 -0.16 -2.13
C VAL A 14 -45.47 -0.49 -1.75
N GLN A 15 -46.33 0.53 -1.75
CA GLN A 15 -47.76 0.39 -1.44
C GLN A 15 -48.60 -0.11 -2.62
N THR A 16 -48.38 0.44 -3.83
CA THR A 16 -49.19 0.16 -5.02
C THR A 16 -48.34 -0.37 -6.17
N ALA A 17 -47.39 0.42 -6.65
CA ALA A 17 -46.48 0.02 -7.73
C ALA A 17 -45.10 0.68 -7.58
N ALA A 18 -44.05 -0.12 -7.70
CA ALA A 18 -42.66 0.35 -7.60
C ALA A 18 -42.33 1.41 -8.67
N ALA A 19 -42.90 1.30 -9.87
CA ALA A 19 -42.72 2.27 -10.95
C ALA A 19 -43.28 3.67 -10.60
N SER A 20 -44.46 3.72 -9.95
CA SER A 20 -45.05 4.98 -9.49
C SER A 20 -44.23 5.60 -8.35
N LEU A 21 -43.79 4.78 -7.39
CA LEU A 21 -42.92 5.23 -6.30
C LEU A 21 -41.59 5.79 -6.83
N TRP A 22 -40.98 5.11 -7.80
CA TRP A 22 -39.76 5.54 -8.48
C TRP A 22 -39.95 6.87 -9.20
N SER A 23 -41.01 7.03 -9.99
CA SER A 23 -41.29 8.29 -10.69
C SER A 23 -41.51 9.46 -9.73
N ARG A 24 -42.22 9.23 -8.62
CA ARG A 24 -42.42 10.27 -7.58
C ARG A 24 -41.12 10.65 -6.89
N LEU A 25 -40.26 9.68 -6.58
CA LEU A 25 -38.96 9.94 -5.99
C LEU A 25 -38.08 10.75 -6.94
N GLN A 26 -38.01 10.37 -8.22
CA GLN A 26 -37.26 11.10 -9.24
C GLN A 26 -37.75 12.56 -9.38
N ASP A 27 -39.06 12.77 -9.42
CA ASP A 27 -39.65 14.10 -9.51
C ASP A 27 -39.34 14.95 -8.26
N ALA A 28 -39.49 14.39 -7.06
CA ALA A 28 -39.19 15.10 -5.81
C ALA A 28 -37.70 15.46 -5.68
N VAL A 29 -36.80 14.53 -5.99
CA VAL A 29 -35.35 14.76 -5.94
C VAL A 29 -34.93 15.76 -7.01
N SER A 30 -35.41 15.63 -8.25
CA SER A 30 -35.06 16.56 -9.33
C SER A 30 -35.53 18.00 -9.07
N LYS A 31 -36.73 18.18 -8.49
CA LYS A 31 -37.27 19.50 -8.13
C LYS A 31 -36.51 20.21 -7.02
N HIS A 32 -35.98 19.46 -6.05
CA HIS A 32 -35.41 20.04 -4.82
C HIS A 32 -33.90 19.85 -4.67
N SER A 33 -33.29 18.96 -5.44
CA SER A 33 -31.85 18.69 -5.51
C SER A 33 -31.49 18.07 -6.87
N PHE A 34 -31.65 18.85 -7.94
CA PHE A 34 -31.41 18.40 -9.32
C PHE A 34 -30.02 17.80 -9.59
N ASP A 35 -29.03 18.15 -8.75
CA ASP A 35 -27.65 17.69 -8.82
C ASP A 35 -27.39 16.39 -8.05
N THR A 36 -28.40 15.79 -7.40
CA THR A 36 -28.31 14.48 -6.75
C THR A 36 -28.43 13.36 -7.78
N PRO A 37 -27.37 12.58 -8.07
CA PRO A 37 -27.49 11.37 -8.86
C PRO A 37 -28.40 10.38 -8.14
N LEU A 38 -29.32 9.76 -8.86
CA LEU A 38 -30.32 8.82 -8.34
C LEU A 38 -30.46 7.64 -9.29
N TYR A 39 -30.23 6.43 -8.78
CA TYR A 39 -30.23 5.19 -9.54
C TYR A 39 -31.03 4.11 -8.79
N ARG A 40 -31.54 3.12 -9.53
CA ARG A 40 -32.10 1.93 -8.91
C ARG A 40 -30.97 1.06 -8.39
N PHE A 41 -31.16 0.50 -7.19
CA PHE A 41 -30.31 -0.54 -6.66
C PHE A 41 -31.03 -1.87 -6.86
N ASN A 42 -30.60 -2.65 -7.85
CA ASN A 42 -31.32 -3.86 -8.24
C ASN A 42 -31.01 -5.00 -7.26
N THR A 43 -31.80 -5.07 -6.19
CA THR A 43 -31.82 -6.20 -5.25
C THR A 43 -32.70 -7.31 -5.82
N PRO A 44 -32.23 -8.56 -5.98
CA PRO A 44 -33.05 -9.65 -6.47
C PRO A 44 -34.00 -10.18 -5.38
N ASP A 45 -34.95 -11.01 -5.78
CA ASP A 45 -35.77 -11.78 -4.85
C ASP A 45 -34.94 -12.92 -4.26
N LEU A 46 -34.41 -12.71 -3.06
CA LEU A 46 -33.63 -13.71 -2.33
C LEU A 46 -34.55 -14.65 -1.53
N ARG A 47 -34.07 -15.87 -1.27
CA ARG A 47 -34.79 -16.83 -0.45
C ARG A 47 -35.00 -16.29 0.97
N VAL A 48 -36.27 -16.15 1.35
CA VAL A 48 -36.69 -15.77 2.70
C VAL A 48 -36.60 -16.98 3.65
N GLY A 49 -35.96 -16.78 4.80
CA GLY A 49 -35.89 -17.75 5.90
C GLY A 49 -37.03 -17.60 6.91
N THR A 50 -36.83 -18.06 8.13
CA THR A 50 -37.74 -17.77 9.26
C THR A 50 -37.46 -16.37 9.84
N LEU A 51 -38.43 -15.79 10.54
CA LEU A 51 -38.24 -14.51 11.23
C LEU A 51 -37.07 -14.58 12.22
N ASP A 52 -36.96 -15.67 12.98
CA ASP A 52 -35.85 -15.88 13.92
C ASP A 52 -34.48 -15.88 13.22
N SER A 53 -34.39 -16.50 12.04
CA SER A 53 -33.16 -16.52 11.24
C SER A 53 -32.80 -15.12 10.72
N LEU A 54 -33.79 -14.30 10.35
CA LEU A 54 -33.57 -12.92 9.90
C LEU A 54 -33.14 -12.01 11.05
N LEU A 55 -33.75 -12.15 12.23
CA LEU A 55 -33.37 -11.40 13.42
C LEU A 55 -31.94 -11.73 13.85
N SER A 56 -31.58 -13.01 13.90
CA SER A 56 -30.20 -13.44 14.18
C SER A 56 -29.22 -12.93 13.13
N LEU A 57 -29.61 -12.92 11.84
CA LEU A 57 -28.75 -12.44 10.76
C LEU A 57 -28.54 -10.92 10.82
N SER A 58 -29.51 -10.15 11.29
CA SER A 58 -29.44 -8.69 11.39
C SER A 58 -28.23 -8.21 12.19
N ASP A 59 -27.94 -8.84 13.33
CA ASP A 59 -26.78 -8.49 14.16
C ASP A 59 -25.44 -8.86 13.48
N ASP A 60 -25.40 -10.04 12.85
CA ASP A 60 -24.23 -10.52 12.10
C ASP A 60 -23.95 -9.61 10.89
N LEU A 61 -24.99 -9.06 10.25
CA LEU A 61 -24.87 -8.17 9.11
C LEU A 61 -24.16 -6.86 9.48
N VAL A 62 -24.43 -6.30 10.68
CA VAL A 62 -23.77 -5.06 11.13
C VAL A 62 -22.26 -5.28 11.35
N LYS A 63 -21.91 -6.38 12.02
CA LYS A 63 -20.51 -6.74 12.28
C LYS A 63 -19.76 -7.02 10.99
N SER A 64 -20.35 -7.84 10.11
CA SER A 64 -19.75 -8.23 8.84
C SER A 64 -19.59 -7.04 7.90
N ASN A 65 -20.55 -6.11 7.85
CA ASN A 65 -20.41 -4.88 7.07
C ASN A 65 -19.17 -4.08 7.50
N SER A 66 -19.02 -3.86 8.81
CA SER A 66 -17.92 -3.07 9.37
C SER A 66 -16.55 -3.71 9.06
N PHE A 67 -16.49 -5.04 9.09
CA PHE A 67 -15.29 -5.79 8.71
C PHE A 67 -14.96 -5.63 7.22
N ILE A 68 -15.93 -5.87 6.33
CA ILE A 68 -15.73 -5.81 4.87
C ILE A 68 -15.32 -4.39 4.43
N GLU A 69 -15.99 -3.37 4.95
CA GLU A 69 -15.63 -1.97 4.75
C GLU A 69 -14.20 -1.68 5.22
N GLY A 70 -13.83 -2.19 6.41
CA GLY A 70 -12.48 -2.08 6.95
C GLY A 70 -11.41 -2.69 6.04
N VAL A 71 -11.66 -3.89 5.49
CA VAL A 71 -10.74 -4.55 4.56
C VAL A 71 -10.63 -3.77 3.24
N SER A 72 -11.74 -3.31 2.67
CA SER A 72 -11.74 -2.46 1.46
C SER A 72 -10.88 -1.20 1.66
N HIS A 73 -11.02 -0.54 2.80
CA HIS A 73 -10.21 0.64 3.15
C HIS A 73 -8.73 0.31 3.37
N LYS A 74 -8.40 -0.83 3.99
CA LYS A 74 -7.00 -1.27 4.14
C LYS A 74 -6.34 -1.48 2.78
N ILE A 75 -7.02 -2.17 1.86
CA ILE A 75 -6.50 -2.39 0.49
C ILE A 75 -6.34 -1.05 -0.23
N ARG A 76 -7.34 -0.16 -0.17
CA ARG A 76 -7.25 1.18 -0.77
C ARG A 76 -6.05 1.98 -0.26
N ARG A 77 -5.80 1.99 1.05
CA ARG A 77 -4.64 2.65 1.65
C ARG A 77 -3.32 2.04 1.16
N GLN A 78 -3.27 0.72 0.99
CA GLN A 78 -2.08 0.03 0.47
C GLN A 78 -1.81 0.43 -0.99
N ILE A 79 -2.83 0.53 -1.83
CA ILE A 79 -2.72 1.03 -3.21
C ILE A 79 -2.15 2.45 -3.20
N GLU A 80 -2.76 3.36 -2.42
CA GLU A 80 -2.32 4.76 -2.31
C GLU A 80 -0.85 4.87 -1.84
N GLU A 81 -0.41 4.02 -0.91
CA GLU A 81 1.00 3.98 -0.48
C GLU A 81 1.93 3.55 -1.62
N LEU A 82 1.59 2.47 -2.34
CA LEU A 82 2.43 1.91 -3.41
C LEU A 82 2.53 2.83 -4.62
N GLU A 83 1.43 3.49 -4.99
CA GLU A 83 1.37 4.51 -6.05
C GLU A 83 2.23 5.72 -5.70
N ARG A 84 2.10 6.24 -4.47
CA ARG A 84 2.92 7.35 -3.98
C ARG A 84 4.42 7.02 -4.03
N VAL A 85 4.81 5.80 -3.66
CA VAL A 85 6.20 5.36 -3.74
C VAL A 85 6.69 5.22 -5.19
N SER A 86 5.80 4.87 -6.11
CA SER A 86 6.14 4.68 -7.53
C SER A 86 6.16 5.98 -8.33
N GLY A 87 5.62 7.09 -7.79
CA GLY A 87 5.46 8.35 -8.52
C GLY A 87 4.41 8.28 -9.64
N VAL A 88 3.70 7.15 -9.75
CA VAL A 88 2.60 6.93 -10.68
C VAL A 88 1.33 7.01 -9.84
N TYR A 89 0.56 8.07 -10.03
CA TYR A 89 -0.80 8.13 -9.49
C TYR A 89 -1.66 7.21 -10.34
N GLY A 90 -2.18 6.14 -9.74
CA GLY A 90 -3.09 5.26 -10.44
C GLY A 90 -4.39 5.98 -10.78
N GLY A 91 -5.09 5.43 -11.77
CA GLY A 91 -6.42 5.89 -12.12
C GLY A 91 -7.41 5.72 -10.95
N ALA A 92 -8.65 6.17 -11.15
CA ALA A 92 -9.72 5.87 -10.21
C ALA A 92 -9.80 4.35 -9.96
N LEU A 93 -10.06 3.94 -8.72
CA LEU A 93 -10.23 2.52 -8.38
C LEU A 93 -11.35 1.91 -9.22
N THR A 94 -11.15 0.66 -9.63
CA THR A 94 -12.06 -0.05 -10.52
C THR A 94 -12.49 -1.40 -9.96
N VAL A 95 -13.67 -1.85 -10.37
CA VAL A 95 -14.19 -3.21 -10.23
C VAL A 95 -14.31 -3.78 -11.64
N ASP A 96 -13.58 -4.85 -11.95
CA ASP A 96 -13.54 -5.44 -13.31
C ASP A 96 -13.27 -4.42 -14.43
N GLY A 97 -12.39 -3.45 -14.17
CA GLY A 97 -12.05 -2.37 -15.11
C GLY A 97 -13.08 -1.24 -15.21
N VAL A 98 -14.20 -1.34 -14.49
CA VAL A 98 -15.23 -0.29 -14.40
C VAL A 98 -14.95 0.60 -13.18
N PRO A 99 -14.95 1.94 -13.30
CA PRO A 99 -14.81 2.82 -12.14
C PRO A 99 -15.85 2.51 -11.06
N VAL A 100 -15.44 2.56 -9.79
CA VAL A 100 -16.31 2.26 -8.63
C VAL A 100 -17.65 2.99 -8.68
N ASP A 101 -17.65 4.28 -9.02
CA ASP A 101 -18.87 5.08 -9.16
C ASP A 101 -19.82 4.51 -10.24
N SER A 102 -19.26 4.07 -11.36
CA SER A 102 -20.04 3.47 -12.46
C SER A 102 -20.56 2.08 -12.09
N PHE A 103 -19.77 1.28 -11.37
CA PHE A 103 -20.17 -0.03 -10.89
C PHE A 103 -21.35 0.08 -9.91
N LEU A 104 -21.24 0.96 -8.92
CA LEU A 104 -22.26 1.13 -7.88
C LEU A 104 -23.59 1.66 -8.44
N THR A 105 -23.55 2.59 -9.40
CA THR A 105 -24.76 3.17 -10.03
C THR A 105 -25.44 2.23 -11.03
N ARG A 106 -24.76 1.16 -11.46
CA ARG A 106 -25.25 0.14 -12.38
C ARG A 106 -25.11 -1.26 -11.80
N PHE A 107 -25.21 -1.38 -10.48
CA PHE A 107 -25.07 -2.66 -9.79
C PHE A 107 -26.06 -3.69 -10.34
N VAL A 108 -25.54 -4.89 -10.59
CA VAL A 108 -26.30 -6.07 -11.00
C VAL A 108 -25.85 -7.22 -10.10
N TRP A 109 -26.83 -7.97 -9.62
CA TRP A 109 -26.58 -9.16 -8.83
C TRP A 109 -25.89 -10.27 -9.64
N ASP A 110 -24.80 -10.80 -9.11
CA ASP A 110 -24.07 -11.94 -9.67
C ASP A 110 -24.69 -13.25 -9.18
N GLU A 111 -25.68 -13.74 -9.94
CA GLU A 111 -26.40 -14.98 -9.65
C GLU A 111 -25.48 -16.21 -9.67
N ALA A 112 -24.43 -16.19 -10.49
CA ALA A 112 -23.50 -17.31 -10.61
C ALA A 112 -22.63 -17.44 -9.34
N ARG A 113 -22.26 -16.30 -8.75
CA ARG A 113 -21.47 -16.25 -7.51
C ARG A 113 -22.32 -16.38 -6.25
N TYR A 114 -23.53 -15.80 -6.26
CA TYR A 114 -24.44 -15.76 -5.13
C TYR A 114 -25.85 -16.21 -5.54
N PRO A 115 -26.13 -17.52 -5.58
CA PRO A 115 -27.43 -18.02 -6.03
C PRO A 115 -28.59 -17.50 -5.15
N THR A 116 -29.62 -16.94 -5.77
CA THR A 116 -30.82 -16.39 -5.08
C THR A 116 -31.55 -17.38 -4.20
N MET A 117 -31.45 -18.67 -4.52
CA MET A 117 -32.10 -19.75 -3.78
C MET A 117 -31.31 -20.22 -2.55
N SER A 118 -30.07 -19.74 -2.38
CA SER A 118 -29.27 -20.05 -1.19
C SER A 118 -29.81 -19.33 0.05
N PRO A 119 -29.76 -19.94 1.24
CA PRO A 119 -30.05 -19.25 2.48
C PRO A 119 -29.20 -17.98 2.65
N LEU A 120 -29.81 -16.88 3.11
CA LEU A 120 -29.11 -15.59 3.27
C LEU A 120 -27.84 -15.69 4.12
N LYS A 121 -27.87 -16.52 5.18
CA LYS A 121 -26.71 -16.75 6.04
C LYS A 121 -25.54 -17.37 5.27
N GLU A 122 -25.80 -18.32 4.37
CA GLU A 122 -24.75 -18.95 3.56
C GLU A 122 -24.12 -17.96 2.58
N ILE A 123 -24.93 -17.06 1.98
CA ILE A 123 -24.42 -16.00 1.12
C ILE A 123 -23.50 -15.05 1.92
N VAL A 124 -23.94 -14.63 3.11
CA VAL A 124 -23.19 -13.76 4.01
C VAL A 124 -21.89 -14.42 4.48
N ASP A 125 -21.94 -15.66 4.94
CA ASP A 125 -20.78 -16.41 5.42
C ASP A 125 -19.77 -16.67 4.30
N SER A 126 -20.25 -16.91 3.07
CA SER A 126 -19.40 -17.05 1.88
C SER A 126 -18.67 -15.74 1.56
N ILE A 127 -19.39 -14.61 1.50
CA ILE A 127 -18.81 -13.28 1.30
C ILE A 127 -17.78 -12.99 2.40
N HIS A 128 -18.13 -13.22 3.66
CA HIS A 128 -17.25 -12.95 4.79
C HIS A 128 -15.96 -13.78 4.68
N SER A 129 -16.07 -15.07 4.41
CA SER A 129 -14.93 -15.98 4.27
C SER A 129 -14.01 -15.58 3.12
N GLN A 130 -14.59 -15.17 1.98
CA GLN A 130 -13.82 -14.65 0.84
C GLN A 130 -13.01 -13.40 1.24
N VAL A 131 -13.65 -12.45 1.92
CA VAL A 131 -12.99 -11.20 2.35
C VAL A 131 -11.93 -11.45 3.42
N VAL A 132 -12.15 -12.39 4.35
CA VAL A 132 -11.13 -12.82 5.33
C VAL A 132 -9.90 -13.36 4.61
N LYS A 133 -10.08 -14.26 3.64
CA LYS A 133 -8.98 -14.83 2.86
C LYS A 133 -8.17 -13.74 2.13
N ILE A 134 -8.85 -12.78 1.52
CA ILE A 134 -8.20 -11.63 0.86
C ILE A 134 -7.43 -10.78 1.89
N GLU A 135 -7.97 -10.56 3.09
CA GLU A 135 -7.26 -9.82 4.15
C GLU A 135 -5.97 -10.52 4.58
N ASP A 136 -6.01 -11.85 4.75
CA ASP A 136 -4.84 -12.62 5.16
C ASP A 136 -3.78 -12.67 4.06
N ASP A 137 -4.18 -12.86 2.81
CA ASP A 137 -3.28 -12.79 1.65
C ASP A 137 -2.63 -11.40 1.53
N LEU A 138 -3.37 -10.32 1.82
CA LEU A 138 -2.83 -8.95 1.85
C LEU A 138 -1.73 -8.84 2.91
N LYS A 139 -1.96 -9.32 4.13
CA LYS A 139 -0.98 -9.25 5.23
C LYS A 139 0.32 -9.97 4.86
N VAL A 140 0.23 -11.17 4.28
CA VAL A 140 1.39 -11.96 3.87
C VAL A 140 2.20 -11.22 2.80
N ARG A 141 1.56 -10.81 1.70
CA ARG A 141 2.26 -10.15 0.58
C ARG A 141 2.88 -8.81 1.00
N VAL A 142 2.20 -8.04 1.84
CA VAL A 142 2.73 -6.78 2.39
C VAL A 142 3.94 -7.04 3.31
N ALA A 143 3.91 -8.09 4.13
CA ALA A 143 5.03 -8.46 4.99
C ALA A 143 6.26 -8.88 4.16
N GLU A 144 6.07 -9.69 3.12
CA GLU A 144 7.13 -10.11 2.20
C GLU A 144 7.79 -8.92 1.50
N TYR A 145 6.98 -8.02 0.93
CA TYR A 145 7.48 -6.80 0.29
C TYR A 145 8.25 -5.90 1.28
N ASN A 146 7.71 -5.71 2.48
CA ASN A 146 8.35 -4.90 3.51
C ASN A 146 9.68 -5.47 4.00
N ASN A 147 9.83 -6.80 4.02
CA ASN A 147 11.09 -7.46 4.37
C ASN A 147 12.20 -7.08 3.37
N VAL A 148 11.94 -7.24 2.06
CA VAL A 148 12.92 -6.87 1.01
C VAL A 148 13.23 -5.37 1.05
N ARG A 149 12.19 -4.53 1.19
CA ARG A 149 12.36 -3.07 1.35
C ARG A 149 13.25 -2.72 2.54
N SER A 150 13.07 -3.39 3.68
CA SER A 150 13.87 -3.17 4.89
C SER A 150 15.34 -3.61 4.72
N GLN A 151 15.57 -4.73 4.05
CA GLN A 151 16.91 -5.22 3.73
C GLN A 151 17.66 -4.21 2.84
N LEU A 152 17.03 -3.72 1.77
CA LEU A 152 17.61 -2.70 0.90
C LEU A 152 17.91 -1.40 1.63
N ASN A 153 16.98 -0.91 2.46
CA ASN A 153 17.21 0.29 3.26
C ASN A 153 18.43 0.14 4.20
N THR A 154 18.61 -1.05 4.77
CA THR A 154 19.76 -1.36 5.62
C THR A 154 21.08 -1.34 4.82
N ILE A 155 21.09 -1.92 3.62
CA ILE A 155 22.26 -1.90 2.72
C ILE A 155 22.59 -0.47 2.29
N ASN A 156 21.58 0.28 1.82
CA ASN A 156 21.74 1.66 1.39
C ASN A 156 22.28 2.56 2.51
N ARG A 157 21.80 2.39 3.75
CA ARG A 157 22.33 3.14 4.91
C ARG A 157 23.80 2.84 5.20
N LYS A 158 24.24 1.59 5.01
CA LYS A 158 25.67 1.20 5.15
C LYS A 158 26.54 1.83 4.05
N GLN A 159 25.97 2.10 2.88
CA GLN A 159 26.68 2.70 1.76
C GLN A 159 26.68 4.24 1.80
N SER A 160 25.70 4.90 2.41
CA SER A 160 25.54 6.37 2.36
C SER A 160 26.20 7.14 3.51
N GLY A 161 26.91 6.47 4.44
CA GLY A 161 27.52 7.10 5.62
C GLY A 161 28.80 7.91 5.32
N SER A 162 29.40 8.51 6.36
CA SER A 162 30.74 9.12 6.29
C SER A 162 31.79 8.09 5.85
N ILE A 163 32.80 8.53 5.07
CA ILE A 163 33.93 7.72 4.61
C ILE A 163 34.64 7.01 5.78
N ALA A 164 34.61 7.58 6.99
CA ALA A 164 35.18 6.99 8.21
C ALA A 164 34.55 5.63 8.60
N VAL A 165 33.30 5.39 8.20
CA VAL A 165 32.52 4.22 8.64
C VAL A 165 31.85 3.43 7.52
N ARG A 166 31.55 4.05 6.36
CA ARG A 166 30.87 3.40 5.23
C ARG A 166 31.72 2.29 4.59
N ASP A 167 31.06 1.46 3.80
CA ASP A 167 31.73 0.53 2.89
C ASP A 167 32.54 1.30 1.83
N LEU A 168 33.82 0.93 1.69
CA LEU A 168 34.76 1.56 0.74
C LEU A 168 34.82 0.81 -0.60
N SER A 169 34.17 -0.34 -0.71
CA SER A 169 34.23 -1.21 -1.90
C SER A 169 33.87 -0.47 -3.20
N GLY A 170 32.88 0.42 -3.16
CA GLY A 170 32.48 1.23 -4.31
C GLY A 170 33.32 2.49 -4.57
N LEU A 171 34.30 2.80 -3.71
CA LEU A 171 35.15 3.99 -3.80
C LEU A 171 36.58 3.67 -4.25
N VAL A 172 36.96 2.39 -4.27
CA VAL A 172 38.33 1.92 -4.51
C VAL A 172 38.33 1.09 -5.79
N LYS A 173 39.16 1.48 -6.75
CA LYS A 173 39.32 0.74 -8.01
C LYS A 173 40.46 -0.27 -7.90
N PRO A 174 40.49 -1.31 -8.75
CA PRO A 174 41.61 -2.27 -8.75
C PRO A 174 42.97 -1.60 -8.99
N GLU A 175 43.02 -0.52 -9.78
CA GLU A 175 44.23 0.28 -10.04
C GLU A 175 44.75 1.05 -8.81
N ASP A 176 43.92 1.23 -7.77
CA ASP A 176 44.29 1.94 -6.54
C ASP A 176 44.96 1.03 -5.52
N ILE A 177 44.94 -0.30 -5.71
CA ILE A 177 45.44 -1.29 -4.75
C ILE A 177 46.63 -2.04 -5.35
N ILE A 178 47.80 -1.85 -4.73
CA ILE A 178 48.98 -2.67 -4.97
C ILE A 178 49.07 -3.70 -3.86
N THR A 179 48.91 -4.97 -4.23
CA THR A 179 49.15 -6.12 -3.35
C THR A 179 50.21 -7.01 -4.00
N SER A 180 51.36 -7.14 -3.33
CA SER A 180 52.41 -8.07 -3.70
C SER A 180 52.87 -8.84 -2.47
N GLU A 181 53.79 -9.79 -2.63
CA GLU A 181 54.36 -10.57 -1.52
C GLU A 181 54.94 -9.68 -0.39
N HIS A 182 55.40 -8.47 -0.74
CA HIS A 182 56.07 -7.58 0.20
C HIS A 182 55.40 -6.23 0.38
N LEU A 183 54.56 -5.79 -0.57
CA LEU A 183 53.89 -4.49 -0.51
C LEU A 183 52.40 -4.65 -0.27
N VAL A 184 51.87 -3.79 0.60
CA VAL A 184 50.45 -3.65 0.86
C VAL A 184 50.04 -2.20 0.66
N THR A 185 48.82 -1.99 0.20
CA THR A 185 48.20 -0.68 0.14
C THR A 185 47.18 -0.53 1.26
N LEU A 186 47.33 0.50 2.08
CA LEU A 186 46.39 0.84 3.14
C LEU A 186 45.53 2.02 2.73
N LEU A 187 44.31 2.08 3.27
CA LEU A 187 43.37 3.18 3.05
C LEU A 187 43.32 4.07 4.28
N ALA A 188 43.76 5.32 4.14
CA ALA A 188 43.78 6.32 5.18
C ALA A 188 42.59 7.27 5.05
N VAL A 189 41.80 7.38 6.10
CA VAL A 189 40.76 8.39 6.27
C VAL A 189 41.37 9.55 7.04
N VAL A 190 41.48 10.69 6.35
CA VAL A 190 42.19 11.88 6.81
C VAL A 190 41.19 13.02 6.98
N PRO A 191 41.10 13.66 8.16
CA PRO A 191 40.26 14.84 8.33
C PRO A 191 40.61 15.93 7.32
N LYS A 192 39.59 16.62 6.78
CA LYS A 192 39.77 17.61 5.71
C LYS A 192 40.75 18.71 6.07
N TYR A 193 40.77 19.13 7.34
CA TYR A 193 41.70 20.15 7.85
C TYR A 193 43.15 19.65 7.96
N SER A 194 43.38 18.34 8.04
CA SER A 194 44.70 17.72 8.20
C SER A 194 45.27 17.13 6.90
N GLN A 195 44.63 17.34 5.74
CA GLN A 195 45.15 16.80 4.46
C GLN A 195 46.58 17.28 4.14
N LYS A 196 46.92 18.53 4.47
CA LYS A 196 48.27 19.06 4.29
C LYS A 196 49.28 18.37 5.20
N ASP A 197 48.91 18.13 6.46
CA ASP A 197 49.76 17.42 7.42
C ASP A 197 50.00 15.98 6.96
N TRP A 198 48.94 15.27 6.53
CA TRP A 198 49.05 13.93 5.93
C TRP A 198 50.08 13.90 4.79
N LEU A 199 49.90 14.73 3.77
CA LEU A 199 50.78 14.75 2.60
C LEU A 199 52.23 15.09 2.95
N SER A 200 52.47 15.88 4.01
CA SER A 200 53.81 16.26 4.46
C SER A 200 54.49 15.24 5.38
N SER A 201 53.72 14.32 5.99
CA SER A 201 54.23 13.46 7.07
C SER A 201 54.11 11.96 6.83
N TYR A 202 53.20 11.51 5.95
CA TYR A 202 52.89 10.08 5.80
C TYR A 202 54.13 9.23 5.46
N GLU A 203 55.05 9.76 4.65
CA GLU A 203 56.28 9.07 4.24
C GLU A 203 57.25 8.78 5.40
N THR A 204 57.08 9.47 6.53
CA THR A 204 57.98 9.41 7.69
C THR A 204 57.32 8.83 8.94
N LEU A 205 56.06 8.39 8.86
CA LEU A 205 55.36 7.78 9.99
C LEU A 205 56.03 6.48 10.44
N THR A 206 56.56 5.70 9.49
CA THR A 206 57.37 4.52 9.75
C THR A 206 58.45 4.34 8.68
N THR A 207 59.41 3.46 8.93
CA THR A 207 60.35 3.02 7.90
C THR A 207 59.64 2.14 6.87
N TYR A 208 60.16 2.09 5.64
CA TYR A 208 59.63 1.26 4.55
C TYR A 208 58.24 1.68 4.01
N VAL A 209 57.93 2.97 4.05
CA VAL A 209 56.83 3.58 3.28
C VAL A 209 57.33 3.90 1.87
N VAL A 210 56.53 3.65 0.85
CA VAL A 210 56.87 3.99 -0.55
C VAL A 210 56.63 5.49 -0.77
N PRO A 211 57.65 6.29 -1.09
CA PRO A 211 57.47 7.72 -1.33
C PRO A 211 56.57 7.99 -2.53
N ARG A 212 55.82 9.09 -2.48
CA ARG A 212 54.84 9.52 -3.50
C ARG A 212 53.74 8.49 -3.84
N SER A 213 53.52 7.51 -2.97
CA SER A 213 52.46 6.49 -3.15
C SER A 213 51.07 6.95 -2.71
N SER A 214 50.95 8.06 -1.97
CA SER A 214 49.65 8.49 -1.48
C SER A 214 48.83 9.22 -2.55
N LYS A 215 47.64 8.71 -2.85
CA LYS A 215 46.70 9.26 -3.83
C LYS A 215 45.34 9.49 -3.16
N LYS A 216 44.74 10.67 -3.36
CA LYS A 216 43.37 10.93 -2.92
C LYS A 216 42.38 10.21 -3.83
N LEU A 217 41.51 9.38 -3.26
CA LEU A 217 40.48 8.64 -3.99
C LEU A 217 39.13 9.35 -3.97
N HIS A 218 38.70 9.77 -2.78
CA HIS A 218 37.40 10.40 -2.56
C HIS A 218 37.49 11.41 -1.43
N GLU A 219 36.59 12.39 -1.41
CA GLU A 219 36.44 13.37 -0.33
C GLU A 219 34.95 13.55 -0.02
N ASP A 220 34.57 13.54 1.25
CA ASP A 220 33.25 13.93 1.71
C ASP A 220 33.31 15.29 2.45
N ASN A 221 32.28 15.64 3.21
CA ASN A 221 32.24 16.93 3.90
C ASN A 221 33.30 17.07 5.00
N GLU A 222 33.73 15.96 5.62
CA GLU A 222 34.59 15.96 6.81
C GLU A 222 35.95 15.30 6.58
N TYR A 223 36.02 14.31 5.68
CA TYR A 223 37.18 13.44 5.49
C TYR A 223 37.56 13.28 4.02
N ALA A 224 38.83 12.97 3.79
CA ALA A 224 39.36 12.53 2.51
C ALA A 224 39.94 11.11 2.65
N LEU A 225 39.64 10.26 1.68
CA LEU A 225 40.19 8.91 1.55
C LEU A 225 41.48 8.97 0.72
N TYR A 226 42.58 8.51 1.28
CA TYR A 226 43.87 8.39 0.62
C TYR A 226 44.33 6.94 0.58
N THR A 227 45.08 6.56 -0.44
CA THR A 227 45.90 5.36 -0.43
C THR A 227 47.27 5.64 0.19
N VAL A 228 47.97 4.59 0.62
CA VAL A 228 49.41 4.62 0.90
C VAL A 228 49.97 3.21 0.71
N THR A 229 51.08 3.09 0.00
CA THR A 229 51.75 1.80 -0.22
C THR A 229 52.99 1.71 0.66
N LEU A 230 53.15 0.59 1.34
CA LEU A 230 54.26 0.32 2.25
C LEU A 230 54.57 -1.17 2.31
N PHE A 231 55.68 -1.53 2.94
CA PHE A 231 56.00 -2.94 3.17
C PHE A 231 55.04 -3.56 4.19
N GLY A 232 54.50 -4.75 3.89
CA GLY A 232 53.51 -5.42 4.74
C GLY A 232 53.98 -5.61 6.19
N ARG A 233 55.27 -5.91 6.40
CA ARG A 233 55.87 -6.11 7.73
C ARG A 233 55.83 -4.90 8.67
N VAL A 234 55.60 -3.69 8.14
CA VAL A 234 55.50 -2.46 8.93
C VAL A 234 54.09 -1.90 8.99
N ALA A 235 53.09 -2.62 8.46
CA ALA A 235 51.70 -2.13 8.37
C ALA A 235 51.10 -1.78 9.74
N ASP A 236 51.29 -2.62 10.76
CA ASP A 236 50.72 -2.37 12.09
C ASP A 236 51.39 -1.20 12.82
N ASN A 237 52.71 -1.05 12.64
CA ASN A 237 53.44 0.12 13.13
C ASN A 237 52.91 1.39 12.47
N PHE A 238 52.67 1.35 11.15
CA PHE A 238 52.13 2.48 10.41
C PHE A 238 50.72 2.84 10.89
N LYS A 239 49.84 1.85 11.08
CA LYS A 239 48.49 2.04 11.62
C LYS A 239 48.53 2.73 12.99
N THR A 240 49.47 2.35 13.84
CA THR A 240 49.65 2.93 15.19
C THR A 240 50.11 4.39 15.10
N SER A 241 51.18 4.68 14.36
CA SER A 241 51.69 6.05 14.20
C SER A 241 50.72 6.97 13.47
N ALA A 242 49.96 6.45 12.50
CA ALA A 242 48.89 7.19 11.84
C ALA A 242 47.78 7.58 12.83
N ARG A 243 47.35 6.64 13.69
CA ARG A 243 46.33 6.88 14.72
C ARG A 243 46.76 7.94 15.73
N GLU A 244 48.02 7.94 16.16
CA GLU A 244 48.58 8.95 17.08
C GLU A 244 48.52 10.38 16.51
N ARG A 245 48.54 10.52 15.18
CA ARG A 245 48.35 11.79 14.47
C ARG A 245 46.89 12.10 14.10
N GLY A 246 45.94 11.27 14.53
CA GLY A 246 44.52 11.44 14.24
C GLY A 246 44.10 10.98 12.83
N PHE A 247 44.93 10.20 12.14
CA PHE A 247 44.56 9.55 10.88
C PHE A 247 44.01 8.15 11.15
N GLN A 248 42.87 7.82 10.56
CA GLN A 248 42.28 6.49 10.70
C GLN A 248 42.68 5.62 9.51
N ILE A 249 43.33 4.49 9.77
CA ILE A 249 43.54 3.48 8.72
C ILE A 249 42.38 2.49 8.74
N ARG A 250 41.74 2.28 7.58
CA ARG A 250 40.63 1.34 7.40
C ARG A 250 41.18 -0.01 7.01
N ASP A 251 40.75 -1.05 7.71
CA ASP A 251 40.97 -2.43 7.28
C ASP A 251 40.13 -2.67 6.03
N PHE A 252 40.81 -2.92 4.92
CA PHE A 252 40.19 -3.13 3.62
C PHE A 252 41.01 -4.15 2.85
N GLU A 253 40.36 -5.23 2.45
CA GLU A 253 40.92 -6.23 1.57
C GLU A 253 40.19 -6.14 0.23
N TYR A 254 40.96 -5.87 -0.83
CA TYR A 254 40.40 -5.78 -2.16
C TYR A 254 40.20 -7.19 -2.74
N SER A 255 38.94 -7.60 -2.86
CA SER A 255 38.56 -8.80 -3.62
C SER A 255 37.57 -8.41 -4.72
N PRO A 256 37.97 -8.45 -6.01
CA PRO A 256 37.07 -8.12 -7.11
C PRO A 256 35.89 -9.10 -7.18
N GLU A 257 36.09 -10.37 -6.83
CA GLU A 257 35.03 -11.38 -6.80
C GLU A 257 33.98 -11.04 -5.74
N ALA A 258 34.40 -10.67 -4.52
CA ALA A 258 33.49 -10.31 -3.44
C ALA A 258 32.72 -9.01 -3.73
N GLN A 259 33.38 -8.04 -4.37
CA GLN A 259 32.73 -6.80 -4.80
C GLN A 259 31.69 -7.05 -5.89
N GLN A 260 32.04 -7.85 -6.90
CA GLN A 260 31.12 -8.20 -7.98
C GLN A 260 29.91 -8.99 -7.45
N SER A 261 30.14 -9.98 -6.57
CA SER A 261 29.06 -10.76 -5.95
C SER A 261 28.09 -9.85 -5.18
N ARG A 262 28.60 -8.92 -4.36
CA ARG A 262 27.78 -7.99 -3.59
C ARG A 262 26.99 -7.03 -4.47
N GLN A 263 27.60 -6.55 -5.56
CA GLN A 263 26.93 -5.70 -6.54
C GLN A 263 25.79 -6.45 -7.24
N GLN A 264 26.02 -7.69 -7.66
CA GLN A 264 24.99 -8.55 -8.26
C GLN A 264 23.84 -8.86 -7.28
N GLU A 265 24.15 -9.13 -6.01
CA GLU A 265 23.14 -9.32 -4.96
C GLU A 265 22.29 -8.06 -4.76
N LEU A 266 22.91 -6.88 -4.73
CA LEU A 266 22.19 -5.61 -4.61
C LEU A 266 21.29 -5.35 -5.81
N GLU A 267 21.80 -5.52 -7.03
CA GLU A 267 21.02 -5.37 -8.27
C GLU A 267 19.83 -6.32 -8.29
N LYS A 268 20.05 -7.58 -7.89
CA LYS A 268 18.99 -8.58 -7.76
C LYS A 268 17.94 -8.15 -6.74
N LEU A 269 18.35 -7.69 -5.55
CA LEU A 269 17.41 -7.23 -4.52
C LEU A 269 16.60 -6.02 -4.97
N VAL A 270 17.22 -5.07 -5.68
CA VAL A 270 16.52 -3.91 -6.25
C VAL A 270 15.48 -4.36 -7.29
N GLN A 271 15.86 -5.28 -8.17
CA GLN A 271 14.94 -5.83 -9.17
C GLN A 271 13.79 -6.62 -8.51
N ASP A 272 14.09 -7.44 -7.51
CA ASP A 272 13.10 -8.19 -6.74
C ASP A 272 12.12 -7.24 -6.03
N GLN A 273 12.62 -6.15 -5.43
CA GLN A 273 11.77 -5.13 -4.81
C GLN A 273 10.80 -4.50 -5.82
N GLU A 274 11.28 -4.10 -7.00
CA GLU A 274 10.46 -3.47 -8.04
C GLU A 274 9.42 -4.44 -8.61
N ASN A 275 9.80 -5.71 -8.82
CA ASN A 275 8.91 -6.77 -9.26
C ASN A 275 7.81 -7.04 -8.22
N MET A 276 8.20 -7.19 -6.94
CA MET A 276 7.26 -7.41 -5.84
C MET A 276 6.31 -6.23 -5.65
N LYS A 277 6.82 -4.99 -5.74
CA LYS A 277 6.01 -3.76 -5.66
C LYS A 277 4.94 -3.75 -6.76
N SER A 278 5.33 -4.00 -8.00
CA SER A 278 4.43 -3.99 -9.16
C SER A 278 3.37 -5.10 -9.05
N SER A 279 3.81 -6.31 -8.69
CA SER A 279 2.93 -7.46 -8.47
C SER A 279 1.95 -7.23 -7.32
N LEU A 280 2.41 -6.67 -6.20
CA LEU A 280 1.57 -6.33 -5.06
C LEU A 280 0.53 -5.26 -5.42
N LEU A 281 0.94 -4.20 -6.14
CA LEU A 281 0.00 -3.15 -6.57
C LEU A 281 -1.09 -3.72 -7.48
N GLN A 282 -0.73 -4.51 -8.48
CA GLN A 282 -1.70 -5.14 -9.38
C GLN A 282 -2.66 -6.05 -8.61
N TRP A 283 -2.13 -6.87 -7.69
CA TRP A 283 -2.93 -7.74 -6.84
C TRP A 283 -3.87 -6.93 -5.94
N CYS A 284 -3.40 -5.85 -5.31
CA CYS A 284 -4.25 -4.98 -4.49
C CYS A 284 -5.39 -4.36 -5.30
N CYS A 285 -5.13 -3.87 -6.52
CA CYS A 285 -6.17 -3.32 -7.39
C CYS A 285 -7.23 -4.36 -7.75
N PHE A 286 -6.82 -5.59 -8.09
CA PHE A 286 -7.74 -6.69 -8.36
C PHE A 286 -8.55 -7.06 -7.11
N SER A 287 -7.88 -7.28 -5.97
CA SER A 287 -8.50 -7.63 -4.70
C SER A 287 -9.45 -6.55 -4.18
N TYR A 288 -9.14 -5.27 -4.44
CA TYR A 288 -10.05 -4.17 -4.14
C TYR A 288 -11.36 -4.31 -4.91
N GLY A 289 -11.29 -4.60 -6.21
CA GLY A 289 -12.45 -4.84 -7.05
C GLY A 289 -13.31 -6.00 -6.52
N GLU A 290 -12.68 -7.13 -6.20
CA GLU A 290 -13.35 -8.30 -5.62
C GLU A 290 -14.04 -7.97 -4.29
N VAL A 291 -13.33 -7.35 -3.34
CA VAL A 291 -13.90 -6.98 -2.04
C VAL A 291 -15.03 -5.96 -2.20
N PHE A 292 -14.88 -4.98 -3.09
CA PHE A 292 -15.92 -3.98 -3.33
C PHE A 292 -17.17 -4.59 -3.97
N SER A 293 -17.00 -5.49 -4.95
CA SER A 293 -18.10 -6.25 -5.56
C SER A 293 -18.84 -7.07 -4.51
N SER A 294 -18.11 -7.86 -3.70
CA SER A 294 -18.69 -8.65 -2.60
C SER A 294 -19.39 -7.76 -1.57
N TRP A 295 -18.86 -6.56 -1.30
CA TRP A 295 -19.51 -5.59 -0.41
C TRP A 295 -20.83 -5.07 -0.97
N MET A 296 -20.93 -4.80 -2.27
CA MET A 296 -22.21 -4.37 -2.87
C MET A 296 -23.27 -5.48 -2.81
N HIS A 297 -22.89 -6.74 -3.06
CA HIS A 297 -23.77 -7.89 -2.87
C HIS A 297 -24.21 -8.03 -1.41
N PHE A 298 -23.27 -7.86 -0.47
CA PHE A 298 -23.59 -7.83 0.95
C PHE A 298 -24.58 -6.71 1.31
N CYS A 299 -24.41 -5.51 0.74
CA CYS A 299 -25.37 -4.41 0.91
C CYS A 299 -26.76 -4.76 0.37
N ALA A 300 -26.86 -5.47 -0.76
CA ALA A 300 -28.12 -5.96 -1.30
C ALA A 300 -28.81 -6.98 -0.37
N VAL A 301 -28.06 -7.94 0.18
CA VAL A 301 -28.58 -8.87 1.20
C VAL A 301 -29.08 -8.10 2.43
N ARG A 302 -28.30 -7.12 2.92
CA ARG A 302 -28.67 -6.32 4.08
C ARG A 302 -29.94 -5.50 3.84
N VAL A 303 -30.03 -4.85 2.68
CA VAL A 303 -31.21 -4.08 2.27
C VAL A 303 -32.44 -4.99 2.17
N PHE A 304 -32.29 -6.17 1.59
CA PHE A 304 -33.36 -7.17 1.50
C PHE A 304 -33.85 -7.61 2.90
N ALA A 305 -32.95 -8.04 3.76
CA ALA A 305 -33.27 -8.53 5.11
C ALA A 305 -33.94 -7.44 5.98
N GLU A 306 -33.37 -6.24 6.00
CA GLU A 306 -33.91 -5.09 6.76
C GLU A 306 -35.27 -4.63 6.22
N SER A 307 -35.49 -4.71 4.90
CA SER A 307 -36.77 -4.38 4.30
C SER A 307 -37.87 -5.36 4.72
N ILE A 308 -37.56 -6.65 4.82
CA ILE A 308 -38.51 -7.65 5.34
C ILE A 308 -38.79 -7.40 6.83
N LEU A 309 -37.76 -7.16 7.64
CA LEU A 309 -37.92 -6.91 9.07
C LEU A 309 -38.74 -5.64 9.35
N ARG A 310 -38.69 -4.64 8.46
CA ARG A 310 -39.42 -3.37 8.62
C ARG A 310 -40.79 -3.36 7.96
N TYR A 311 -40.93 -3.95 6.78
CA TYR A 311 -42.14 -3.84 5.95
C TYR A 311 -42.97 -5.12 5.92
N GLY A 312 -42.45 -6.24 6.43
CA GLY A 312 -43.11 -7.52 6.45
C GLY A 312 -43.03 -8.27 5.11
N LEU A 313 -43.85 -9.32 5.01
CA LEU A 313 -43.96 -10.17 3.82
C LEU A 313 -45.30 -9.93 3.10
N PRO A 314 -45.35 -10.06 1.77
CA PRO A 314 -44.23 -10.32 0.86
C PRO A 314 -43.26 -9.12 0.77
N PRO A 315 -41.97 -9.32 0.44
CA PRO A 315 -41.00 -8.24 0.32
C PRO A 315 -41.39 -7.31 -0.83
N SER A 316 -41.99 -6.16 -0.51
CA SER A 316 -42.44 -5.18 -1.49
C SER A 316 -41.77 -3.84 -1.21
N PHE A 317 -40.61 -3.62 -1.82
CA PHE A 317 -39.81 -2.43 -1.62
C PHE A 317 -39.07 -1.99 -2.89
N LEU A 318 -38.71 -0.72 -2.93
CA LEU A 318 -37.87 -0.10 -3.95
C LEU A 318 -36.54 0.28 -3.31
N SER A 319 -35.46 -0.36 -3.76
CA SER A 319 -34.10 0.01 -3.37
C SER A 319 -33.49 1.00 -4.36
N VAL A 320 -32.84 2.02 -3.84
CA VAL A 320 -32.23 3.09 -4.62
C VAL A 320 -30.85 3.44 -4.09
N VAL A 321 -29.98 3.92 -4.98
CA VAL A 321 -28.72 4.56 -4.61
C VAL A 321 -28.76 6.03 -5.02
N LEU A 322 -28.33 6.91 -4.11
CA LEU A 322 -28.21 8.33 -4.39
C LEU A 322 -26.93 8.91 -3.81
N ALA A 323 -26.40 9.97 -4.43
CA ALA A 323 -25.22 10.69 -3.95
C ALA A 323 -25.52 12.17 -3.77
N PRO A 324 -26.28 12.56 -2.73
CA PRO A 324 -26.67 13.94 -2.54
C PRO A 324 -25.43 14.81 -2.26
N PRO A 325 -25.29 15.98 -2.89
CA PRO A 325 -24.26 16.94 -2.52
C PRO A 325 -24.40 17.36 -1.05
N VAL A 326 -23.28 17.69 -0.40
CA VAL A 326 -23.24 18.04 1.04
C VAL A 326 -24.28 19.10 1.41
N LYS A 327 -24.47 20.12 0.56
CA LYS A 327 -25.45 21.21 0.75
C LYS A 327 -26.91 20.73 0.71
N SER A 328 -27.19 19.64 0.00
CA SER A 328 -28.54 19.12 -0.27
C SER A 328 -28.90 17.91 0.59
N GLU A 329 -27.95 17.31 1.33
CA GLU A 329 -28.18 16.12 2.17
C GLU A 329 -29.40 16.25 3.08
N LYS A 330 -29.54 17.39 3.80
CA LYS A 330 -30.69 17.64 4.69
C LYS A 330 -32.01 17.64 3.93
N LYS A 331 -32.04 18.26 2.75
CA LYS A 331 -33.26 18.37 1.93
C LYS A 331 -33.65 17.01 1.37
N VAL A 332 -32.69 16.25 0.85
CA VAL A 332 -32.92 14.91 0.31
C VAL A 332 -33.37 13.94 1.40
N ARG A 333 -32.77 14.02 2.60
CA ARG A 333 -33.23 13.24 3.77
C ARG A 333 -34.69 13.54 4.12
N SER A 334 -35.09 14.82 4.17
CA SER A 334 -36.48 15.21 4.44
C SER A 334 -37.46 14.67 3.38
N ILE A 335 -37.07 14.64 2.10
CA ILE A 335 -37.88 14.04 1.03
C ILE A 335 -38.07 12.54 1.29
N LEU A 336 -37.00 11.81 1.60
CA LEU A 336 -37.05 10.37 1.89
C LEU A 336 -37.92 10.09 3.13
N GLU A 337 -37.76 10.87 4.21
CA GLU A 337 -38.57 10.77 5.42
C GLU A 337 -40.06 10.98 5.14
N GLN A 338 -40.42 11.97 4.32
CA GLN A 338 -41.82 12.22 3.94
C GLN A 338 -42.40 11.05 3.13
N MET A 339 -41.61 10.47 2.23
CA MET A 339 -42.05 9.30 1.46
C MET A 339 -42.22 8.06 2.35
N CYS A 340 -41.41 7.90 3.40
CA CYS A 340 -41.53 6.83 4.40
C CYS A 340 -42.64 7.06 5.43
N SER A 341 -42.96 8.30 5.80
CA SER A 341 -43.98 8.60 6.81
C SER A 341 -45.40 8.35 6.29
N THR A 342 -45.60 8.50 4.99
CA THR A 342 -46.87 8.16 4.31
C THR A 342 -47.21 6.65 4.40
N THR A 343 -46.25 5.81 4.82
CA THR A 343 -46.40 4.36 5.07
C THR A 343 -46.57 3.98 6.54
N ASN A 344 -46.21 4.85 7.50
CA ASN A 344 -46.19 4.54 8.94
C ASN A 344 -47.40 5.09 9.71
N SER A 345 -48.42 5.63 9.04
CA SER A 345 -49.67 6.00 9.68
C SER A 345 -50.42 4.73 10.11
N PRO A 346 -50.67 4.52 11.42
CA PRO A 346 -51.48 3.42 11.87
C PRO A 346 -52.91 3.65 11.38
N ASN A 347 -53.48 2.67 10.67
CA ASN A 347 -54.93 2.57 10.56
C ASN A 347 -55.53 2.15 11.90
#